data_AF-A0A949YQX0-F1
#
_entry.id   AF-A0A949YQX0-F1
#
_cell.length_a   1.000
_cell.length_b   1.000
_cell.length_c   1.000
_cell.angle_alpha   90.00
_cell.angle_beta   90.00
_cell.angle_gamma   90.00
#
_symmetry.space_group_name_H-M   'P 1'
#
loop_
_entity.id
_entity.type
_entity.pdbx_description
1 polymer ?
#
loop_
_entity_poly.entity_id
_entity_poly.type
_entity_poly.pdbx_seq_one_letter_code
_entity_poly.pdbx_strand_id
1 'polypeptide(L)'
;MNRKQVGLALVLVGFAALNAYCFYTFGTAGFVHAALANAATVAVFIDLLCALTMVAVWMVRDAAQRGATVLPYLLLTLLLGSMGPLIYLFARFRDGAENRTASILHPRQAQ
;
A
#
# COMPACT_ATOMS: atom_id res chain seq x y z
N MET A 1 -14.35 12.73 1.45
CA MET A 1 -13.08 12.00 1.68
C MET A 1 -12.55 12.33 3.07
N ASN A 2 -12.17 11.32 3.84
CA ASN A 2 -11.62 11.49 5.18
C ASN A 2 -10.21 12.13 5.11
N ARG A 3 -9.79 12.93 6.10
CA ARG A 3 -8.46 13.60 6.11
C ARG A 3 -7.31 12.60 5.91
N LYS A 4 -7.46 11.38 6.45
CA LYS A 4 -6.52 10.27 6.29
C LYS A 4 -6.44 9.76 4.84
N GLN A 5 -7.57 9.72 4.13
CA GLN A 5 -7.60 9.29 2.72
C GLN A 5 -6.97 10.33 1.80
N VAL A 6 -7.15 11.62 2.09
CA VAL A 6 -6.51 12.71 1.33
C VAL A 6 -4.99 12.62 1.46
N GLY A 7 -4.48 12.46 2.69
CA GLY A 7 -3.04 12.28 2.90
C GLY A 7 -2.48 11.05 2.18
N LEU A 8 -3.18 9.92 2.27
CA LEU A 8 -2.76 8.67 1.61
C LEU A 8 -2.79 8.78 0.08
N ALA A 9 -3.82 9.41 -0.48
CA ALA A 9 -3.92 9.64 -1.92
C ALA A 9 -2.81 10.56 -2.42
N LEU A 10 -2.46 11.60 -1.66
CA LEU A 10 -1.37 12.51 -2.01
C LEU A 10 -0.02 11.79 -2.04
N VAL A 11 0.25 10.95 -1.02
CA VAL A 11 1.45 10.10 -0.99
C VAL A 11 1.47 9.11 -2.15
N LEU A 12 0.34 8.45 -2.44
CA LEU A 12 0.23 7.49 -3.53
C LEU A 12 0.52 8.14 -4.89
N VAL A 13 -0.09 9.30 -5.16
CA VAL A 13 0.11 10.05 -6.41
C VAL A 13 1.55 10.54 -6.53
N GLY A 14 2.13 11.10 -5.46
CA GLY A 14 3.52 11.55 -5.47
C GLY A 14 4.50 10.40 -5.70
N PHE A 15 4.30 9.27 -5.02
CA PHE A 15 5.12 8.07 -5.20
C PHE A 15 4.94 7.48 -6.60
N ALA A 16 3.75 7.53 -7.18
CA ALA A 16 3.47 7.04 -8.53
C ALA A 16 4.16 7.90 -9.58
N ALA A 17 4.08 9.22 -9.44
CA ALA A 17 4.77 10.16 -10.31
C ALA A 17 6.29 9.98 -10.24
N LEU A 18 6.85 9.77 -9.05
CA LEU A 18 8.27 9.48 -8.88
C LEU A 18 8.68 8.18 -9.59
N ASN A 19 7.93 7.08 -9.40
CA ASN A 19 8.21 5.82 -10.08
C ASN A 19 8.10 5.94 -11.61
N ALA A 20 7.06 6.64 -12.09
CA ALA A 20 6.90 6.90 -13.52
C ALA A 20 8.07 7.70 -14.09
N TYR A 21 8.53 8.74 -13.39
CA TYR A 21 9.70 9.51 -13.78
C TYR A 21 10.98 8.65 -13.81
N CYS A 22 11.21 7.82 -12.79
CA CYS A 22 12.35 6.92 -12.73
C CYS A 22 12.33 5.90 -13.88
N PHE A 23 11.20 5.27 -14.17
CA PHE A 23 11.09 4.33 -15.28
C PHE A 23 11.19 5.02 -16.65
N TYR A 24 10.67 6.24 -16.78
CA TYR A 24 10.84 7.02 -18.00
C TYR A 24 12.32 7.38 -18.25
N THR A 25 13.05 7.73 -17.20
CA THR A 25 14.43 8.21 -17.30
C THR A 25 15.46 7.08 -17.42
N PHE A 26 15.30 6.03 -16.62
CA PHE A 26 16.32 4.97 -16.47
C PHE A 26 15.87 3.61 -17.03
N GLY A 27 14.59 3.47 -17.39
CA GLY A 27 14.01 2.16 -17.69
C GLY A 27 14.01 1.23 -16.48
N THR A 28 13.48 0.01 -16.66
CA THR A 28 13.48 -1.01 -15.59
C THR A 28 14.89 -1.50 -15.29
N ALA A 29 15.70 -1.75 -16.31
CA ALA A 29 17.07 -2.25 -16.16
C ALA A 29 18.01 -1.22 -15.50
N GLY A 30 17.93 0.06 -15.90
CA GLY A 30 18.75 1.12 -15.30
C GLY A 30 18.36 1.41 -13.86
N PHE A 31 17.07 1.32 -13.52
CA PHE A 31 16.61 1.41 -12.14
C PHE A 31 17.19 0.30 -11.26
N VAL A 32 17.11 -0.96 -11.71
CA VAL A 32 17.68 -2.11 -10.98
C VAL A 32 19.20 -2.00 -10.86
N HIS A 33 19.89 -1.60 -11.93
CA HIS A 33 21.33 -1.40 -11.90
C HIS A 33 21.73 -0.31 -10.90
N ALA A 34 21.02 0.81 -10.85
CA ALA A 34 21.25 1.88 -9.88
C ALA A 34 20.99 1.43 -8.43
N ALA A 35 19.92 0.65 -8.21
CA ALA A 35 19.62 0.10 -6.88
C ALA A 35 20.73 -0.86 -6.39
N LEU A 36 21.38 -1.58 -7.30
CA LEU A 36 22.42 -2.57 -7.00
C LEU A 36 23.84 -2.05 -7.22
N ALA A 37 24.02 -0.74 -7.47
CA ALA A 37 25.30 -0.18 -7.88
C ALA A 37 26.40 -0.27 -6.80
N ASN A 38 26.03 -0.28 -5.52
CA ASN A 38 26.97 -0.40 -4.41
C ASN A 38 26.33 -0.99 -3.15
N ALA A 39 27.16 -1.36 -2.18
CA ALA A 39 26.70 -2.00 -0.94
C ALA A 39 25.69 -1.15 -0.14
N ALA A 40 25.79 0.18 -0.19
CA ALA A 40 24.88 1.06 0.54
C ALA A 40 23.48 1.05 -0.10
N THR A 41 23.38 1.17 -1.43
CA THR A 41 22.09 1.12 -2.15
C THR A 41 21.45 -0.27 -2.06
N VAL A 42 22.28 -1.33 -2.09
CA VAL A 42 21.83 -2.70 -1.85
C VAL A 42 21.24 -2.83 -0.45
N ALA A 43 21.90 -2.31 0.59
CA ALA A 43 21.38 -2.36 1.95
C ALA A 43 20.01 -1.66 2.07
N VAL A 44 19.84 -0.49 1.45
CA VAL A 44 18.56 0.23 1.40
C VAL A 44 17.49 -0.59 0.66
N PHE A 45 17.86 -1.25 -0.44
CA PHE A 45 16.94 -2.11 -1.19
C PHE A 45 16.48 -3.32 -0.36
N ILE A 46 17.40 -3.96 0.37
CA ILE A 46 17.07 -5.08 1.26
C ILE A 46 16.20 -4.62 2.44
N ASP A 47 16.51 -3.47 3.04
CA ASP A 47 15.67 -2.89 4.10
C ASP A 47 14.23 -2.65 3.61
N LEU A 48 14.06 -2.14 2.38
CA LEU A 48 12.76 -2.00 1.75
C LEU A 48 12.03 -3.34 1.60
N LEU A 49 12.71 -4.41 1.17
CA LEU A 49 12.11 -5.75 1.07
C LEU A 49 11.68 -6.28 2.43
N CYS A 50 12.47 -6.08 3.48
CA CYS A 50 12.12 -6.43 4.85
C CYS A 50 10.87 -5.68 5.31
N ALA A 51 10.84 -4.35 5.10
CA ALA A 51 9.69 -3.52 5.43
C ALA A 51 8.41 -3.97 4.69
N LEU A 52 8.51 -4.23 3.38
CA LEU A 52 7.38 -4.73 2.59
C LEU A 52 6.90 -6.10 3.06
N THR A 53 7.82 -6.99 3.48
CA THR A 53 7.45 -8.30 4.02
C THR A 53 6.69 -8.17 5.34
N MET A 54 7.17 -7.33 6.26
CA MET A 54 6.47 -7.07 7.52
C MET A 54 5.07 -6.50 7.29
N VAL A 55 4.95 -5.56 6.36
CA VAL A 55 3.66 -4.96 5.98
C VAL A 55 2.75 -5.98 5.30
N ALA A 56 3.26 -6.82 4.41
CA ALA A 56 2.49 -7.89 3.77
C ALA A 56 1.93 -8.88 4.78
N VAL A 57 2.73 -9.32 5.75
CA VAL A 57 2.28 -10.19 6.85
C VAL A 57 1.17 -9.52 7.67
N TRP A 58 1.31 -8.22 7.95
CA TRP A 58 0.27 -7.45 8.62
C TRP A 58 -1.02 -7.35 7.79
N MET A 59 -0.92 -7.07 6.48
CA MET A 59 -2.07 -7.00 5.58
C MET A 59 -2.86 -8.31 5.56
N VAL A 60 -2.17 -9.45 5.50
CA VAL A 60 -2.80 -10.78 5.54
C VAL A 60 -3.58 -10.97 6.83
N ARG A 61 -2.97 -10.65 7.98
CA ARG A 61 -3.62 -10.78 9.29
C ARG A 61 -4.83 -9.86 9.42
N ASP A 62 -4.72 -8.61 8.99
CA ASP A 62 -5.83 -7.66 9.08
C ASP A 62 -6.98 -8.02 8.13
N ALA A 63 -6.67 -8.45 6.91
CA ALA A 63 -7.69 -8.88 5.96
C ALA A 63 -8.44 -10.12 6.46
N ALA A 64 -7.72 -11.08 7.06
CA ALA A 64 -8.32 -12.25 7.70
C ALA A 64 -9.27 -11.88 8.85
N GLN A 65 -8.91 -10.90 9.68
CA GLN A 65 -9.79 -10.41 10.76
C GLN A 65 -11.06 -9.71 10.25
N ARG A 66 -11.03 -9.20 9.02
CA ARG A 66 -12.15 -8.45 8.40
C ARG A 66 -12.96 -9.29 7.40
N GLY A 67 -12.51 -10.52 7.10
CA GLY A 67 -13.09 -11.33 6.01
C GLY A 67 -12.87 -10.72 4.62
N ALA A 68 -11.84 -9.88 4.42
CA ALA A 68 -11.55 -9.20 3.17
C ALA A 68 -10.48 -9.94 2.35
N THR A 69 -10.51 -9.81 1.02
CA THR A 69 -9.51 -10.41 0.12
C THR A 69 -8.24 -9.56 0.04
N VAL A 70 -7.09 -10.10 0.46
CA VAL A 70 -5.79 -9.40 0.44
C VAL A 70 -4.94 -9.68 -0.81
N LEU A 71 -5.22 -10.78 -1.51
CA LEU A 71 -4.42 -11.29 -2.61
C LEU A 71 -4.08 -10.27 -3.72
N PRO A 72 -5.03 -9.47 -4.25
CA PRO A 72 -4.70 -8.52 -5.31
C PRO A 72 -3.72 -7.43 -4.84
N TYR A 73 -3.81 -7.06 -3.55
CA TYR A 73 -2.91 -6.08 -2.97
C TYR A 73 -1.50 -6.65 -2.75
N LEU A 74 -1.38 -7.93 -2.37
CA LEU A 74 -0.07 -8.59 -2.26
C LEU A 74 0.65 -8.70 -3.60
N LEU A 75 -0.08 -9.06 -4.67
CA LEU A 75 0.49 -9.08 -6.02
C LEU A 75 0.95 -7.68 -6.45
N LEU A 76 0.17 -6.65 -6.12
CA LEU A 76 0.57 -5.28 -6.38
C LEU A 76 1.78 -4.85 -5.54
N THR A 77 1.87 -5.30 -4.28
CA THR A 77 3.04 -5.07 -3.43
C THR A 77 4.30 -5.69 -4.03
N LEU A 78 4.18 -6.89 -4.60
CA LEU A 78 5.30 -7.60 -5.19
C LEU A 78 5.81 -6.92 -6.48
N LEU A 79 4.89 -6.40 -7.30
CA LEU A 79 5.23 -5.81 -8.60
C LEU A 79 5.58 -4.31 -8.51
N LEU A 80 4.90 -3.56 -7.65
CA LEU A 80 5.01 -2.10 -7.55
C LEU A 80 5.50 -1.61 -6.17
N GLY A 81 5.95 -2.53 -5.30
CA GLY A 81 6.48 -2.20 -3.98
C GLY A 81 5.42 -1.59 -3.06
N SER A 82 5.69 -0.40 -2.54
CA SER A 82 4.82 0.25 -1.54
C SER A 82 3.44 0.70 -2.07
N MET A 83 3.18 0.56 -3.37
CA MET A 83 1.85 0.81 -3.95
C MET A 83 0.78 -0.13 -3.40
N GLY A 84 1.07 -1.42 -3.26
CA GLY A 84 0.11 -2.41 -2.75
C GLY A 84 -0.44 -2.07 -1.37
N PRO A 85 0.41 -1.79 -0.36
CA PRO A 85 -0.04 -1.40 0.97
C PRO A 85 -0.79 -0.08 1.03
N LEU A 86 -0.38 0.91 0.21
CA LEU A 86 -1.07 2.21 0.15
C LEU A 86 -2.51 2.05 -0.39
N ILE A 87 -2.70 1.28 -1.46
CA ILE A 87 -4.05 1.04 -2.00
C ILE A 87 -4.88 0.19 -1.02
N TYR A 88 -4.27 -0.79 -0.34
CA TYR A 88 -4.94 -1.58 0.69
C TYR A 88 -5.47 -0.72 1.84
N LEU A 89 -4.63 0.18 2.36
CA LEU A 89 -5.03 1.12 3.41
C LEU A 89 -6.16 2.04 2.93
N PHE A 90 -6.12 2.48 1.68
CA PHE A 90 -7.18 3.32 1.10
C PHE A 90 -8.54 2.60 1.11
N ALA A 91 -8.56 1.34 0.65
CA ALA A 91 -9.76 0.50 0.69
C ALA A 91 -10.25 0.29 2.13
N ARG A 92 -9.35 -0.10 3.05
CA ARG A 92 -9.68 -0.31 4.46
C ARG A 92 -10.33 0.91 5.13
N PHE A 93 -9.82 2.12 4.87
CA PHE A 93 -10.39 3.34 5.47
C PHE A 93 -11.76 3.70 4.88
N ARG A 94 -12.03 3.32 3.63
CA ARG A 94 -13.34 3.49 3.01
C ARG A 94 -14.37 2.59 3.68
N ASP A 95 -14.07 1.31 3.82
CA ASP A 95 -14.98 0.31 4.40
C ASP A 95 -15.31 0.66 5.87
N GLY A 96 -14.33 1.14 6.63
CA GLY A 96 -14.55 1.62 8.00
C GLY A 96 -15.43 2.87 8.12
N ALA A 97 -15.46 3.73 7.10
CA ALA A 97 -16.32 4.91 7.06
C ALA A 97 -17.78 4.54 6.73
N GLU A 98 -17.97 3.58 5.82
CA GLU A 98 -19.27 3.04 5.45
C GLU A 98 -19.95 2.34 6.64
N ASN A 99 -19.23 1.45 7.33
CA ASN A 99 -19.77 0.75 8.51
C ASN A 99 -20.19 1.70 9.65
N ARG A 100 -19.45 2.79 9.88
CA ARG A 100 -19.85 3.82 10.88
C ARG A 100 -21.15 4.52 10.48
N THR A 101 -21.31 4.81 9.19
CA THR A 101 -22.50 5.50 8.69
C THR A 101 -23.73 4.61 8.84
N ALA A 102 -23.60 3.32 8.49
CA ALA A 102 -24.65 2.32 8.67
C ALA A 102 -25.08 2.17 10.15
N SER A 103 -24.14 2.14 11.10
CA SER A 103 -24.47 2.02 12.53
C SER A 103 -25.23 3.23 13.10
N ILE A 104 -25.01 4.44 12.54
CA ILE A 104 -25.73 5.66 12.95
C ILE A 104 -27.16 5.66 12.41
N LEU A 105 -27.36 5.16 11.18
CA LEU A 105 -28.66 5.16 10.51
C LEU A 105 -29.59 4.06 11.01
N HIS A 106 -29.06 2.91 11.47
CA HIS A 106 -29.85 1.78 11.97
C HIS A 106 -29.49 1.39 13.42
N PRO A 107 -29.81 2.24 14.42
CA PRO A 107 -29.44 2.00 15.81
C PRO A 107 -30.19 0.82 16.48
N ARG A 108 -31.27 0.28 15.87
CA ARG A 108 -32.19 -0.69 16.48
C ARG A 108 -31.92 -2.17 16.19
N GLN A 109 -30.91 -2.52 15.38
CA GLN A 109 -30.64 -3.92 15.00
C GLN A 109 -29.55 -4.60 15.86
N ALA A 110 -29.15 -3.97 16.97
CA ALA A 110 -28.08 -4.44 17.86
C ALA A 110 -28.58 -4.81 19.27
N GLN A 111 -29.84 -5.24 19.40
CA GLN A 111 -30.37 -5.89 20.60
C GLN A 111 -30.92 -7.26 20.26
#